data_AF-A0A223NW93-F1
#
_entry.id   AF-A0A223NW93-F1
#
_cell.length_a   1.000
_cell.length_b   1.000
_cell.length_c   1.000
_cell.angle_alpha   90.00
_cell.angle_beta   90.00
_cell.angle_gamma   90.00
#
_symmetry.space_group_name_H-M   'P 1'
#
loop_
_entity.id
_entity.type
_entity.pdbx_description
1 polymer ?
#
loop_
_entity_poly.entity_id
_entity_poly.type
_entity_poly.pdbx_seq_one_letter_code
_entity_poly.pdbx_strand_id
1 'polypeptide(L)'
;MKKQLKLIFFLLLLAGTFNACKKNSGAEAKPANTTGQFVFKLDGARIVIDSANAILYSTPMGRQMDVFAYKSGTQILEFHFDPKTGVKAAGTVLGAGAFLTYMESATQSYDSQSGVLTLTTCDTLGKKIEGDFNFVAKQYPYTGTAKTITEGHMLLTKISK
;
A
#
# COMPACT_ATOMS: atom_id res chain seq x y z
N MET A 1 -26.44 -67.70 45.67
CA MET A 1 -25.78 -66.40 45.92
C MET A 1 -26.64 -65.28 45.32
N LYS A 2 -27.21 -64.41 46.16
CA LYS A 2 -28.05 -63.24 45.78
C LYS A 2 -27.31 -61.97 46.16
N LYS A 3 -27.17 -60.99 45.25
CA LYS A 3 -27.03 -59.54 45.54
C LYS A 3 -27.56 -58.79 44.30
N GLN A 4 -28.83 -58.40 44.27
CA GLN A 4 -29.42 -57.14 44.78
C GLN A 4 -28.94 -55.90 44.03
N LEU A 5 -29.83 -55.47 43.14
CA LEU A 5 -29.91 -54.21 42.39
C LEU A 5 -30.03 -53.02 43.35
N LYS A 6 -29.28 -51.94 43.12
CA LYS A 6 -29.58 -50.62 43.67
C LYS A 6 -29.47 -49.56 42.58
N LEU A 7 -30.64 -49.14 42.14
CA LEU A 7 -30.93 -47.85 41.52
C LEU A 7 -30.76 -46.74 42.57
N ILE A 8 -30.21 -45.57 42.21
CA ILE A 8 -30.71 -44.24 42.63
C ILE A 8 -29.97 -43.14 41.84
N PHE A 9 -30.80 -42.33 41.21
CA PHE A 9 -30.61 -41.03 40.57
C PHE A 9 -30.02 -39.97 41.54
N PHE A 10 -29.11 -39.10 41.08
CA PHE A 10 -29.29 -37.66 41.26
C PHE A 10 -28.40 -36.79 40.33
N LEU A 11 -29.09 -35.95 39.59
CA LEU A 11 -28.72 -34.72 38.88
C LEU A 11 -27.55 -33.91 39.49
N LEU A 12 -26.69 -33.32 38.64
CA LEU A 12 -26.50 -31.86 38.64
C LEU A 12 -25.84 -31.36 37.33
N LEU A 13 -26.44 -30.32 36.77
CA LEU A 13 -26.00 -29.53 35.62
C LEU A 13 -24.60 -28.93 35.80
N LEU A 14 -23.84 -28.84 34.71
CA LEU A 14 -23.23 -27.57 34.31
C LEU A 14 -22.95 -27.56 32.80
N ALA A 15 -23.88 -26.98 32.04
CA ALA A 15 -23.69 -26.65 30.63
C ALA A 15 -22.82 -25.38 30.54
N GLY A 16 -21.51 -25.57 30.41
CA GLY A 16 -20.59 -24.51 30.01
C GLY A 16 -20.54 -24.41 28.49
N THR A 17 -21.48 -23.71 27.86
CA THR A 17 -21.33 -23.30 26.47
C THR A 17 -20.26 -22.21 26.43
N PHE A 18 -19.03 -22.59 26.11
CA PHE A 18 -18.02 -21.63 25.69
C PHE A 18 -18.51 -20.99 24.39
N ASN A 19 -19.06 -19.79 24.53
CA ASN A 19 -19.29 -18.89 23.41
C ASN A 19 -17.92 -18.39 22.99
N ALA A 20 -17.20 -19.21 22.21
CA ALA A 20 -16.00 -18.78 21.54
C ALA A 20 -16.44 -17.67 20.57
N CYS A 21 -16.19 -16.43 20.96
CA CYS A 21 -16.16 -15.30 20.05
C CYS A 21 -15.26 -15.72 18.89
N LYS A 22 -15.88 -16.14 17.77
CA LYS A 22 -15.22 -16.11 16.48
C LYS A 22 -14.82 -14.66 16.31
N LYS A 23 -13.56 -14.35 16.60
CA LYS A 23 -12.90 -13.18 16.06
C LYS A 23 -13.01 -13.39 14.56
N ASN A 24 -14.03 -12.78 13.96
CA ASN A 24 -14.07 -12.58 12.54
C ASN A 24 -12.80 -11.80 12.27
N SER A 25 -11.79 -12.51 11.79
CA SER A 25 -10.70 -11.94 11.01
C SER A 25 -11.37 -11.38 9.77
N GLY A 26 -12.11 -10.28 9.94
CA GLY A 26 -12.42 -9.39 8.85
C GLY A 26 -11.05 -9.03 8.32
N ALA A 27 -10.70 -9.60 7.17
CA ALA A 27 -9.70 -9.00 6.33
C ALA A 27 -10.07 -7.53 6.29
N GLU A 28 -9.20 -6.69 6.85
CA GLU A 28 -9.38 -5.25 6.82
C GLU A 28 -9.65 -4.93 5.36
N ALA A 29 -10.88 -4.49 5.08
CA ALA A 29 -11.31 -4.29 3.72
C ALA A 29 -10.38 -3.21 3.16
N LYS A 30 -9.45 -3.64 2.31
CA LYS A 30 -8.52 -2.75 1.64
C LYS A 30 -9.37 -1.63 1.04
N PRO A 31 -9.13 -0.37 1.39
CA PRO A 31 -9.99 0.71 0.94
C PRO A 31 -10.00 0.70 -0.59
N ALA A 32 -11.15 0.34 -1.15
CA ALA A 32 -11.39 0.42 -2.58
C ALA A 32 -11.46 1.91 -2.93
N ASN A 33 -10.32 2.45 -3.37
CA ASN A 33 -10.25 3.82 -3.86
C ASN A 33 -10.26 3.77 -5.37
N THR A 34 -11.22 4.49 -5.93
CA THR A 34 -11.48 4.69 -7.34
C THR A 34 -10.20 5.11 -8.05
N THR A 35 -9.71 4.24 -8.94
CA THR A 35 -8.62 4.56 -9.85
C THR A 35 -9.15 5.52 -10.91
N GLY A 36 -8.85 6.81 -10.72
CA GLY A 36 -8.42 7.58 -11.87
C GLY A 36 -7.23 6.87 -12.51
N GLN A 37 -7.05 7.03 -13.81
CA GLN A 37 -6.07 6.33 -14.65
C GLN A 37 -4.68 6.24 -13.98
N PHE A 38 -4.38 5.14 -13.28
CA PHE A 38 -3.05 4.90 -12.72
C PHE A 38 -2.40 3.79 -13.53
N VAL A 39 -1.50 4.19 -14.42
CA VAL A 39 -0.86 3.32 -15.42
C VAL A 39 0.61 3.67 -15.52
N PHE A 40 1.43 2.72 -15.96
CA PHE A 40 2.83 2.97 -16.32
C PHE A 40 3.35 1.86 -17.24
N LYS A 41 4.58 1.98 -17.72
CA LYS A 41 5.32 0.90 -18.36
C LYS A 41 6.52 0.50 -17.51
N LEU A 42 6.64 -0.79 -17.21
CA LEU A 42 7.81 -1.41 -16.60
C LEU A 42 8.62 -2.11 -17.69
N ASP A 43 9.84 -1.66 -17.94
CA ASP A 43 10.71 -2.22 -18.98
C ASP A 43 9.98 -2.36 -20.34
N GLY A 44 9.16 -1.35 -20.67
CA GLY A 44 8.33 -1.30 -21.87
C GLY A 44 6.96 -1.99 -21.77
N ALA A 45 6.73 -2.85 -20.78
CA ALA A 45 5.46 -3.56 -20.59
C ALA A 45 4.45 -2.70 -19.82
N ARG A 46 3.25 -2.50 -20.38
CA ARG A 46 2.20 -1.68 -19.76
C ARG A 46 1.59 -2.37 -18.54
N ILE A 47 1.56 -1.66 -17.42
CA ILE A 47 0.93 -2.05 -16.16
C ILE A 47 -0.24 -1.10 -15.87
N VAL A 48 -1.38 -1.68 -15.46
CA VAL A 48 -2.56 -0.96 -15.00
C VAL A 48 -2.80 -1.29 -13.54
N ILE A 49 -2.70 -0.28 -12.68
CA ILE A 49 -2.92 -0.41 -11.24
C ILE A 49 -4.41 -0.68 -10.97
N ASP A 50 -4.69 -1.60 -10.06
CA ASP A 50 -6.07 -1.95 -9.69
C ASP A 50 -6.60 -1.01 -8.60
N SER A 51 -5.73 -0.62 -7.67
CA SER A 51 -6.09 0.24 -6.55
C SER A 51 -4.87 0.99 -6.03
N ALA A 52 -5.09 2.16 -5.42
CA ALA A 52 -4.03 2.91 -4.77
C ALA A 52 -4.55 3.66 -3.53
N ASN A 53 -3.66 3.96 -2.59
CA ASN A 53 -3.95 4.76 -1.41
C ASN A 53 -2.93 5.89 -1.29
N ALA A 54 -3.41 7.09 -0.97
CA ALA A 54 -2.58 8.24 -0.64
C ALA A 54 -2.79 8.58 0.84
N ILE A 55 -1.69 8.75 1.58
CA ILE A 55 -1.69 9.07 3.02
C ILE A 55 -0.89 10.34 3.23
N LEU A 56 -1.50 11.31 3.90
CA LEU A 56 -0.93 12.62 4.18
C LEU A 56 -0.70 12.78 5.67
N TYR A 57 0.56 12.81 6.07
CA TYR A 57 0.98 12.86 7.46
C TYR A 57 1.95 14.03 7.72
N SER A 58 2.25 14.26 9.00
CA SER A 58 3.16 15.30 9.45
C SER A 58 4.37 14.68 10.14
N THR A 59 5.55 15.21 9.84
CA THR A 59 6.82 14.89 10.50
C THR A 59 7.42 16.18 11.07
N PRO A 60 8.46 16.10 11.93
CA PRO A 60 9.20 17.30 12.34
C PRO A 60 9.78 18.12 11.18
N MET A 61 9.98 17.49 10.00
CA MET A 61 10.50 18.13 8.80
C MET A 61 9.40 18.74 7.91
N GLY A 62 8.12 18.59 8.28
CA GLY A 62 6.97 19.10 7.54
C GLY A 62 5.98 18.00 7.15
N ARG A 63 5.01 18.36 6.30
CA ARG A 63 4.00 17.43 5.78
C ARG A 63 4.58 16.56 4.68
N GLN A 64 4.23 15.28 4.68
CA GLN A 64 4.67 14.29 3.71
C GLN A 64 3.47 13.56 3.12
N MET A 65 3.62 13.08 1.89
CA MET A 65 2.65 12.25 1.19
C MET A 65 3.29 10.91 0.88
N ASP A 66 2.60 9.84 1.23
CA ASP A 66 2.89 8.50 0.73
C ASP A 66 1.80 8.06 -0.24
N VAL A 67 2.19 7.46 -1.36
CA VAL A 67 1.27 6.82 -2.32
C VAL A 67 1.66 5.36 -2.49
N PHE A 68 0.73 4.46 -2.19
CA PHE A 68 0.88 3.02 -2.33
C PHE A 68 -0.02 2.52 -3.47
N ALA A 69 0.55 1.88 -4.50
CA ALA A 69 -0.19 1.36 -5.64
C ALA A 69 -0.13 -0.17 -5.69
N TYR A 70 -1.24 -0.80 -6.06
CA TYR A 70 -1.40 -2.24 -5.98
C TYR A 70 -1.93 -2.87 -7.26
N LYS A 71 -1.41 -4.06 -7.56
CA LYS A 71 -1.85 -4.94 -8.64
C LYS A 71 -2.14 -6.34 -8.08
N SER A 72 -3.31 -6.89 -8.38
CA SER A 72 -3.76 -8.20 -7.91
C SER A 72 -3.63 -8.37 -6.38
N GLY A 73 -3.92 -7.30 -5.63
CA GLY A 73 -3.79 -7.26 -4.17
C GLY A 73 -2.40 -6.90 -3.64
N THR A 74 -1.34 -7.14 -4.40
CA THR A 74 0.07 -6.91 -4.03
C THR A 74 0.50 -5.47 -4.30
N GLN A 75 1.28 -4.88 -3.38
CA GLN A 75 1.87 -3.55 -3.58
C GLN A 75 2.99 -3.64 -4.61
N ILE A 76 2.97 -2.75 -5.60
CA ILE A 76 3.98 -2.73 -6.66
C ILE A 76 4.64 -1.36 -6.86
N LEU A 77 4.05 -0.28 -6.32
CA LEU A 77 4.70 1.03 -6.25
C LEU A 77 4.50 1.65 -4.87
N GLU A 78 5.50 2.40 -4.43
CA GLU A 78 5.47 3.26 -3.25
C GLU A 78 6.18 4.57 -3.54
N PHE A 79 5.53 5.71 -3.31
CA PHE A 79 6.09 7.04 -3.49
C PHE A 79 6.09 7.80 -2.18
N HIS A 80 7.19 8.47 -1.84
CA HIS A 80 7.30 9.43 -0.74
C HIS A 80 7.71 10.80 -1.27
N PHE A 81 6.93 11.85 -0.95
CA PHE A 81 7.23 13.20 -1.41
C PHE A 81 6.50 14.30 -0.62
N ASP A 82 7.01 15.53 -0.69
CA ASP A 82 6.31 16.70 -0.16
C ASP A 82 4.99 16.97 -0.92
N PRO A 83 3.83 17.16 -0.24
CA PRO A 83 2.50 17.29 -0.85
C PRO A 83 2.28 18.67 -1.50
N LYS A 84 3.00 18.95 -2.59
CA LYS A 84 2.98 20.21 -3.34
C LYS A 84 3.06 19.93 -4.83
N THR A 85 2.20 20.59 -5.61
CA THR A 85 2.27 20.65 -7.08
C THR A 85 3.67 21.08 -7.53
N GLY A 86 4.11 20.55 -8.67
CA GLY A 86 5.40 20.87 -9.28
C GLY A 86 6.23 19.64 -9.60
N VAL A 87 7.44 19.91 -10.07
CA VAL A 87 8.42 18.90 -10.49
C VAL A 87 9.29 18.51 -9.30
N LYS A 88 9.50 17.21 -9.11
CA LYS A 88 10.35 16.63 -8.07
C LYS A 88 11.32 15.65 -8.70
N ALA A 89 12.61 15.86 -8.48
CA ALA A 89 13.62 14.88 -8.90
C ALA A 89 13.42 13.57 -8.13
N ALA A 90 13.44 12.44 -8.83
CA ALA A 90 13.38 11.12 -8.20
C ALA A 90 14.79 10.67 -7.78
N GLY A 91 14.92 10.17 -6.55
CA GLY A 91 16.19 9.72 -6.00
C GLY A 91 16.02 8.97 -4.68
N THR A 92 17.12 8.70 -3.98
CA THR A 92 17.10 7.95 -2.70
C THR A 92 17.12 8.85 -1.46
N VAL A 93 17.27 10.17 -1.64
CA VAL A 93 17.36 11.11 -0.52
C VAL A 93 15.97 11.64 -0.17
N LEU A 94 15.43 11.18 0.95
CA LEU A 94 14.18 11.71 1.51
C LEU A 94 14.31 13.22 1.78
N GLY A 95 13.27 13.98 1.42
CA GLY A 95 13.22 15.44 1.60
C GLY A 95 13.95 16.27 0.53
N ALA A 96 14.74 15.67 -0.35
CA ALA A 96 15.42 16.37 -1.46
C ALA A 96 14.64 16.30 -2.79
N GLY A 97 13.47 15.65 -2.82
CA GLY A 97 12.70 15.42 -4.03
C GLY A 97 11.57 14.42 -3.79
N ALA A 98 11.53 13.37 -4.60
CA ALA A 98 10.64 12.23 -4.43
C ALA A 98 11.45 10.93 -4.31
N PHE A 99 11.10 10.08 -3.36
CA PHE A 99 11.61 8.71 -3.28
C PHE A 99 10.56 7.80 -3.91
N LEU A 100 10.88 7.16 -5.03
CA LEU A 100 9.97 6.30 -5.76
C LEU A 100 10.50 4.87 -5.77
N THR A 101 9.65 3.92 -5.42
CA THR A 101 10.02 2.51 -5.28
C THR A 101 9.13 1.65 -6.16
N TYR A 102 9.74 0.74 -6.92
CA TYR A 102 9.05 -0.38 -7.55
C TYR A 102 9.26 -1.64 -6.72
N MET A 103 8.19 -2.36 -6.42
CA MET A 103 8.23 -3.63 -5.69
C MET A 103 7.94 -4.77 -6.66
N GLU A 104 8.96 -5.58 -6.92
CA GLU A 104 8.84 -6.80 -7.73
C GLU A 104 8.23 -7.94 -6.90
N SER A 105 8.56 -7.98 -5.61
CA SER A 105 7.96 -8.89 -4.63
C SER A 105 8.01 -8.32 -3.22
N ALA A 106 7.45 -9.03 -2.24
CA ALA A 106 7.47 -8.63 -0.84
C ALA A 106 8.89 -8.49 -0.23
N THR A 107 9.89 -9.11 -0.86
CA THR A 107 11.29 -9.09 -0.39
C THR A 107 12.23 -8.42 -1.39
N GLN A 108 11.71 -7.94 -2.52
CA GLN A 108 12.52 -7.36 -3.59
C GLN A 108 11.93 -6.03 -4.06
N SER A 109 12.62 -4.95 -3.72
CA SER A 109 12.30 -3.59 -4.13
C SER A 109 13.46 -2.96 -4.90
N TYR A 110 13.11 -1.98 -5.73
CA TYR A 110 14.02 -1.18 -6.53
C TYR A 110 13.71 0.29 -6.28
N ASP A 111 14.70 1.04 -5.79
CA ASP A 111 14.53 2.45 -5.43
C ASP A 111 15.03 3.34 -6.55
N SER A 112 14.36 4.47 -6.76
CA SER A 112 14.72 5.47 -7.77
C SER A 112 16.14 5.99 -7.58
N GLN A 113 16.95 5.84 -8.63
CA GLN A 113 18.29 6.40 -8.74
C GLN A 113 18.32 7.70 -9.55
N SER A 114 17.35 7.85 -10.45
CA SER A 114 17.12 9.05 -11.24
C SER A 114 15.68 9.06 -11.76
N GLY A 115 15.24 10.22 -12.25
CA GLY A 115 13.92 10.39 -12.84
C GLY A 115 13.20 11.60 -12.30
N VAL A 116 11.89 11.60 -12.47
CA VAL A 116 11.04 12.72 -12.09
C VAL A 116 9.64 12.27 -11.73
N LEU A 117 9.09 12.93 -10.72
CA LEU A 117 7.66 12.98 -10.41
C LEU A 117 7.17 14.40 -10.70
N THR A 118 6.24 14.55 -11.64
CA THR A 118 5.62 15.84 -12.00
C THR A 118 4.18 15.84 -11.54
N LEU A 119 3.90 16.54 -10.43
CA LEU A 119 2.55 16.71 -9.92
C LEU A 119 1.90 17.91 -10.61
N THR A 120 0.87 17.66 -11.42
CA THR A 120 0.04 18.72 -12.02
C THR A 120 -0.98 19.23 -11.00
N THR A 121 -1.47 18.33 -10.12
CA THR A 121 -2.34 18.68 -8.99
C THR A 121 -1.89 17.94 -7.74
N CYS A 122 -1.72 18.67 -6.64
CA CYS A 122 -1.64 18.11 -5.29
C CYS A 122 -2.51 18.95 -4.35
N ASP A 123 -3.82 18.70 -4.37
CA ASP A 123 -4.80 19.38 -3.53
C ASP A 123 -5.13 18.51 -2.31
N THR A 124 -4.54 18.85 -1.18
CA THR A 124 -4.74 18.12 0.07
C THR A 124 -6.09 18.39 0.76
N LEU A 125 -6.82 19.44 0.35
CA LEU A 125 -8.13 19.78 0.88
C LEU A 125 -9.23 19.16 0.01
N GLY A 126 -9.14 19.33 -1.31
CA GLY A 126 -10.00 18.67 -2.31
C GLY A 126 -9.67 17.19 -2.54
N LYS A 127 -8.64 16.66 -1.86
CA LYS A 127 -8.22 15.25 -1.88
C LYS A 127 -7.87 14.73 -3.26
N LYS A 128 -7.25 15.56 -4.10
CA LYS A 128 -6.86 15.21 -5.47
C LYS A 128 -5.34 15.21 -5.64
N ILE A 129 -4.82 14.13 -6.21
CA ILE A 129 -3.44 14.04 -6.68
C ILE A 129 -3.49 13.64 -8.15
N GLU A 130 -2.78 14.37 -9.00
CA GLU A 130 -2.64 14.07 -10.41
C GLU A 130 -1.22 14.40 -10.86
N GLY A 131 -0.63 13.52 -11.66
CA GLY A 131 0.72 13.75 -12.15
C GLY A 131 1.29 12.60 -12.96
N ASP A 132 2.42 12.88 -13.57
CA ASP A 132 3.18 11.94 -14.38
C ASP A 132 4.49 11.58 -13.69
N PHE A 133 5.00 10.38 -13.94
CA PHE A 133 6.25 9.90 -13.38
C PHE A 133 7.03 9.02 -14.36
N ASN A 134 8.35 9.09 -14.24
CA ASN A 134 9.28 8.17 -14.88
C ASN A 134 10.54 8.10 -14.02
N PHE A 135 11.12 6.92 -13.87
CA PHE A 135 12.33 6.76 -13.07
C PHE A 135 13.08 5.48 -13.45
N VAL A 136 14.39 5.52 -13.20
CA VAL A 136 15.25 4.33 -13.25
C VAL A 136 15.49 3.89 -11.83
N ALA A 137 15.13 2.64 -11.52
CA ALA A 137 15.20 2.09 -10.18
C ALA A 137 16.26 0.99 -10.11
N LYS A 138 16.94 0.87 -8.96
CA LYS A 138 17.87 -0.23 -8.69
C LYS A 138 17.61 -0.82 -7.31
N GLN A 139 17.81 -2.12 -7.19
CA GLN A 139 17.78 -2.80 -5.90
C GLN A 139 19.05 -2.46 -5.10
N TYR A 140 18.92 -2.18 -3.80
CA TYR A 140 20.06 -2.01 -2.89
C TYR A 140 20.99 -3.24 -2.97
N PRO A 141 22.33 -3.09 -3.07
CA PRO A 141 23.15 -1.89 -2.85
C PRO A 141 23.39 -1.04 -4.13
N TYR A 142 22.44 -1.04 -5.06
CA TYR A 142 22.39 -0.20 -6.26
C TYR A 142 23.42 -0.55 -7.35
N THR A 143 23.88 -1.80 -7.37
CA THR A 143 24.86 -2.32 -8.33
C THR A 143 24.29 -3.30 -9.37
N GLY A 144 23.01 -3.67 -9.24
CA GLY A 144 22.33 -4.63 -10.12
C GLY A 144 21.67 -4.04 -11.36
N THR A 145 20.94 -4.90 -12.07
CA THR A 145 20.09 -4.53 -13.22
C THR A 145 19.06 -3.50 -12.81
N ALA A 146 18.96 -2.44 -13.60
CA ALA A 146 17.97 -1.40 -13.38
C ALA A 146 16.60 -1.84 -13.92
N LYS A 147 15.55 -1.39 -13.23
CA LYS A 147 14.16 -1.42 -13.73
C LYS A 147 13.84 -0.03 -14.24
N THR A 148 13.26 0.05 -15.44
CA THR A 148 12.93 1.33 -16.07
C THR A 148 11.42 1.52 -16.07
N ILE A 149 10.97 2.54 -15.34
CA ILE A 149 9.57 2.92 -15.24
C ILE A 149 9.35 4.16 -16.10
N THR A 150 8.47 4.04 -17.09
CA THR A 150 8.19 5.10 -18.07
C THR A 150 6.69 5.30 -18.25
N GLU A 151 6.31 6.44 -18.85
CA GLU A 151 4.91 6.75 -19.18
C GLU A 151 3.96 6.54 -17.99
N GLY A 152 4.46 6.82 -16.78
CA GLY A 152 3.68 6.74 -15.56
C GLY A 152 2.71 7.90 -15.49
N HIS A 153 1.45 7.62 -15.26
CA HIS A 153 0.42 8.59 -14.94
C HIS A 153 -0.32 8.12 -13.70
N MET A 154 -0.61 9.02 -12.77
CA MET A 154 -1.44 8.76 -11.61
C MET A 154 -2.53 9.82 -11.47
N LEU A 155 -3.73 9.35 -11.13
CA LEU A 155 -4.85 10.18 -10.71
C LEU A 155 -5.55 9.54 -9.53
N LEU A 156 -5.52 10.23 -8.38
CA LEU A 156 -6.16 9.81 -7.14
C LEU A 156 -7.11 10.91 -6.69
N THR A 157 -8.35 10.53 -6.36
CA THR A 157 -9.39 11.46 -5.88
C THR A 157 -9.72 11.24 -4.39
N LYS A 158 -8.79 10.64 -3.66
CA LYS A 158 -8.89 10.45 -2.22
C LYS A 158 -7.51 10.50 -1.58
N ILE A 159 -7.44 11.16 -0.43
CA ILE A 159 -6.26 11.27 0.43
C ILE A 159 -6.72 11.00 1.86
N SER A 160 -6.06 10.07 2.53
CA SER A 160 -6.23 9.74 3.95
C SER A 160 -5.26 10.57 4.80
N LYS A 161 -5.53 10.71 6.10
CA LYS A 161 -4.66 11.41 7.05
C LYS A 161 -4.19 10.44 8.12
#